data_AF-A0A8T6ZY00-F1
#
_entry.id   AF-A0A8T6ZY00-F1
#
_cell.length_a   1.000
_cell.length_b   1.000
_cell.length_c   1.000
_cell.angle_alpha   90.00
_cell.angle_beta   90.00
_cell.angle_gamma   90.00
#
_symmetry.space_group_name_H-M   'P 1'
#
loop_
_entity.id
_entity.type
_entity.pdbx_description
1 polymer ?
#
loop_
_entity_poly.entity_id
_entity_poly.type
_entity_poly.pdbx_seq_one_letter_code
_entity_poly.pdbx_strand_id
1 'polypeptide(L)'
;DDPVAIAEAALGEATRGGYAWLIVDTAGRLHVDEALMSEVGALQTAVQPAETLFIVDAMAGQDAVNSARAFHDALDLTGAILTKADGDARGGVALSVREVTGVPIKLVGTGEKLDAIESFVPARMASRILGMGDVVGLVETVQRNVDQRAAEKVARKVKRGRELNLEDFRGQLEQLQQLGGIDSVIDKLPGVNPAAAAQAGFDERQIRRQIAIINSMTPKERRQPRLIDGSRKRRIAAGAGLAVQDVNRLLKQHKTLAKTMKRVSKAGGVERFLGGALAGQGMPRGRPGR
;
A
#
# COMPACT_ATOMS: atom_id res chain seq x y z
N ASP A 1 -21.78 -2.95 35.68
CA ASP A 1 -20.84 -2.45 34.66
C ASP A 1 -19.63 -1.84 35.35
N ASP A 2 -18.81 -2.67 35.99
CA ASP A 2 -17.53 -2.27 36.57
C ASP A 2 -16.41 -2.62 35.58
N PRO A 3 -15.69 -1.63 35.00
CA PRO A 3 -14.62 -1.88 34.03
C PRO A 3 -13.51 -2.79 34.56
N VAL A 4 -13.20 -2.70 35.86
CA VAL A 4 -12.13 -3.52 36.48
C VAL A 4 -12.55 -4.98 36.50
N ALA A 5 -13.75 -5.28 37.01
CA ALA A 5 -14.27 -6.63 37.03
C ALA A 5 -14.38 -7.25 35.63
N ILE A 6 -14.75 -6.46 34.62
CA ILE A 6 -14.82 -6.92 33.22
C ILE A 6 -13.43 -7.29 32.70
N ALA A 7 -12.42 -6.45 32.95
CA ALA A 7 -11.07 -6.69 32.47
C ALA A 7 -10.39 -7.88 33.19
N GLU A 8 -10.62 -8.04 34.49
CA GLU A 8 -10.16 -9.21 35.25
C GLU A 8 -10.79 -10.51 34.73
N ALA A 9 -12.10 -10.48 34.44
CA ALA A 9 -12.79 -11.63 33.86
C ALA A 9 -12.24 -11.97 32.46
N ALA A 10 -11.99 -10.96 31.63
CA ALA A 10 -11.39 -11.12 30.31
C ALA A 10 -9.95 -11.67 30.39
N LEU A 11 -9.14 -11.21 31.35
CA LEU A 11 -7.80 -11.74 31.60
C LEU A 11 -7.82 -13.20 32.04
N GLY A 12 -8.74 -13.55 32.95
CA GLY A 12 -8.94 -14.93 33.38
C GLY A 12 -9.32 -15.85 32.22
N GLU A 13 -10.21 -15.39 31.33
CA GLU A 13 -10.60 -16.13 30.14
C GLU A 13 -9.46 -16.25 29.11
N ALA A 14 -8.75 -15.16 28.85
CA ALA A 14 -7.58 -15.15 27.96
C ALA A 14 -6.52 -16.16 28.42
N THR A 15 -6.29 -16.22 29.74
CA THR A 15 -5.33 -17.14 30.36
C THR A 15 -5.78 -18.59 30.22
N ARG A 16 -7.05 -18.90 30.57
CA ARG A 16 -7.59 -20.27 30.46
C ARG A 16 -7.66 -20.75 29.01
N GLY A 17 -7.98 -19.86 28.08
CA GLY A 17 -8.07 -20.16 26.65
C GLY A 17 -6.73 -20.27 25.93
N GLY A 18 -5.61 -19.94 26.59
CA GLY A 18 -4.27 -19.98 25.99
C GLY A 18 -4.04 -18.92 24.91
N TYR A 19 -4.72 -17.76 25.02
CA TYR A 19 -4.52 -16.65 24.09
C TYR A 19 -3.17 -15.98 24.33
N ALA A 20 -2.45 -15.68 23.25
CA ALA A 20 -1.16 -15.01 23.35
C ALA A 20 -1.27 -13.49 23.60
N TRP A 21 -2.42 -12.90 23.22
CA TRP A 21 -2.64 -11.46 23.26
C TRP A 21 -4.03 -11.15 23.80
N LEU A 22 -4.11 -10.19 24.72
CA LEU A 22 -5.34 -9.55 25.17
C LEU A 22 -5.21 -8.05 24.92
N ILE A 23 -6.17 -7.48 24.21
CA ILE A 23 -6.26 -6.04 23.98
C ILE A 23 -7.48 -5.56 24.78
N VAL A 24 -7.24 -4.64 25.71
CA VAL A 24 -8.30 -4.00 26.50
C VAL A 24 -8.52 -2.62 25.93
N ASP A 25 -9.65 -2.42 25.25
CA ASP A 25 -10.08 -1.11 24.78
C ASP A 25 -10.83 -0.37 25.88
N THR A 26 -10.41 0.85 26.18
CA THR A 26 -11.00 1.67 27.23
C THR A 26 -11.76 2.83 26.61
N ALA A 27 -12.85 3.27 27.25
CA ALA A 27 -13.59 4.44 26.80
C ALA A 27 -12.67 5.66 26.61
N GLY A 28 -12.93 6.46 25.57
CA GLY A 28 -12.23 7.72 25.33
C GLY A 28 -12.53 8.72 26.44
N ARG A 29 -11.48 9.32 27.03
CA ARG A 29 -11.59 10.17 28.22
C ARG A 29 -10.92 11.51 27.97
N LEU A 30 -11.59 12.58 28.40
CA LEU A 30 -10.97 13.89 28.46
C LEU A 30 -9.98 13.88 29.63
N HIS A 31 -8.79 14.44 29.41
CA HIS A 31 -7.71 14.55 30.40
C HIS A 31 -8.06 15.43 31.63
N VAL A 32 -9.28 15.95 31.71
CA VAL A 32 -9.75 16.90 32.72
C VAL A 32 -10.63 16.23 33.80
N ASP A 33 -10.89 14.92 33.69
CA ASP A 33 -11.77 14.21 34.61
C ASP A 33 -10.98 13.28 35.56
N GLU A 34 -10.78 13.74 36.80
CA GLU A 34 -10.04 13.04 37.85
C GLU A 34 -10.64 11.67 38.22
N ALA A 35 -11.97 11.55 38.19
CA ALA A 35 -12.65 10.29 38.49
C ALA A 35 -12.35 9.26 37.40
N LEU A 36 -12.33 9.71 36.15
CA LEU A 36 -12.00 8.85 35.02
C LEU A 36 -10.53 8.43 34.99
N MET A 37 -9.60 9.30 35.37
CA MET A 37 -8.17 8.94 35.49
C MET A 37 -7.93 7.93 36.60
N SER A 38 -8.63 8.08 37.73
CA SER A 38 -8.59 7.13 38.84
C SER A 38 -9.07 5.73 38.42
N GLU A 39 -10.14 5.65 37.62
CA GLU A 39 -10.66 4.37 37.12
C GLU A 39 -9.67 3.68 36.17
N VAL A 40 -8.99 4.41 35.27
CA VAL A 40 -7.99 3.81 34.38
C VAL A 40 -6.75 3.36 35.17
N GLY A 41 -6.35 4.11 36.22
CA GLY A 41 -5.29 3.68 37.12
C GLY A 41 -5.63 2.40 37.87
N ALA A 42 -6.88 2.27 38.34
CA ALA A 42 -7.38 1.03 38.94
C ALA A 42 -7.36 -0.14 37.95
N LEU A 43 -7.74 0.11 36.69
CA LEU A 43 -7.70 -0.88 35.62
C LEU A 43 -6.27 -1.36 35.32
N GLN A 44 -5.30 -0.43 35.21
CA GLN A 44 -3.89 -0.77 35.01
C GLN A 44 -3.35 -1.60 36.17
N THR A 45 -3.72 -1.25 37.41
CA THR A 45 -3.28 -1.97 38.61
C THR A 45 -3.85 -3.39 38.66
N ALA A 46 -5.12 -3.58 38.28
CA ALA A 46 -5.78 -4.88 38.31
C ALA A 46 -5.28 -5.82 37.19
N VAL A 47 -5.10 -5.29 35.98
CA VAL A 47 -4.72 -6.10 34.80
C VAL A 47 -3.21 -6.29 34.67
N GLN A 48 -2.41 -5.38 35.24
CA GLN A 48 -0.94 -5.38 35.14
C GLN A 48 -0.43 -5.58 33.70
N PRO A 49 -0.85 -4.72 32.74
CA PRO A 49 -0.55 -4.92 31.34
C PRO A 49 0.96 -4.80 31.08
N ALA A 50 1.47 -5.64 30.16
CA ALA A 50 2.84 -5.52 29.67
C ALA A 50 3.06 -4.25 28.83
N GLU A 51 1.99 -3.70 28.26
CA GLU A 51 2.01 -2.53 27.39
C GLU A 51 0.79 -1.64 27.67
N THR A 52 1.03 -0.35 27.93
CA THR A 52 -0.01 0.68 28.04
C THR A 52 0.22 1.71 26.95
N LEU A 53 -0.66 1.73 25.94
CA LEU A 53 -0.47 2.53 24.73
C LEU A 53 -1.40 3.75 24.73
N PHE A 54 -0.82 4.94 24.69
CA PHE A 54 -1.58 6.18 24.55
C PHE A 54 -1.91 6.46 23.08
N ILE A 55 -3.20 6.59 22.77
CA ILE A 55 -3.69 6.86 21.41
C ILE A 55 -3.92 8.36 21.25
N VAL A 56 -3.26 8.98 20.28
CA VAL A 56 -3.31 10.42 20.05
C VAL A 56 -3.60 10.76 18.59
N ASP A 57 -4.51 11.71 18.39
CA ASP A 57 -4.84 12.25 17.07
C ASP A 57 -3.75 13.24 16.60
N ALA A 58 -3.19 13.02 15.41
CA ALA A 58 -2.18 13.91 14.84
C ALA A 58 -2.68 15.36 14.62
N MET A 59 -3.99 15.56 14.53
CA MET A 59 -4.62 16.87 14.32
C MET A 59 -4.95 17.61 15.62
N ALA A 60 -4.83 16.98 16.79
CA ALA A 60 -5.26 17.55 18.08
C ALA A 60 -4.42 18.74 18.58
N GLY A 61 -3.31 19.08 17.90
CA GLY A 61 -2.54 20.29 18.19
C GLY A 61 -2.01 20.34 19.62
N GLN A 62 -2.24 21.45 20.32
CA GLN A 62 -1.76 21.65 21.70
C GLN A 62 -2.52 20.82 22.75
N ASP A 63 -3.77 20.47 22.49
CA ASP A 63 -4.56 19.67 23.44
C ASP A 63 -4.01 18.25 23.58
N ALA A 64 -3.37 17.72 22.53
CA ALA A 64 -2.63 16.47 22.59
C ALA A 64 -1.50 16.50 23.62
N VAL A 65 -0.83 17.65 23.76
CA VAL A 65 0.30 17.81 24.69
C VAL A 65 -0.16 17.77 26.14
N ASN A 66 -1.22 18.50 26.45
CA ASN A 66 -1.79 18.54 27.79
C ASN A 66 -2.37 17.18 28.17
N SER A 67 -3.07 16.53 27.23
CA SER A 67 -3.58 15.17 27.43
C SER A 67 -2.44 14.20 27.70
N ALA A 68 -1.39 14.23 26.88
CA ALA A 68 -0.26 13.33 27.02
C ALA A 68 0.44 13.48 28.38
N ARG A 69 0.57 14.71 28.93
CA ARG A 69 1.08 14.92 30.30
C ARG A 69 0.18 14.24 31.33
N ALA A 70 -1.10 14.57 31.33
CA ALA A 70 -2.03 14.07 32.33
C ALA A 70 -2.09 12.52 32.34
N PHE A 71 -2.10 11.90 31.16
CA PHE A 71 -2.07 10.45 31.05
C PHE A 71 -0.73 9.84 31.47
N HIS A 72 0.39 10.51 31.16
CA HIS A 72 1.71 10.05 31.58
C HIS A 72 1.93 10.15 33.10
N ASP A 73 1.39 11.19 33.72
CA ASP A 73 1.50 11.40 35.17
C ASP A 73 0.63 10.41 35.96
N ALA A 74 -0.49 9.97 35.38
CA ALA A 74 -1.43 9.08 36.04
C ALA A 74 -1.24 7.58 35.72
N LEU A 75 -0.64 7.25 34.57
CA LEU A 75 -0.50 5.89 34.08
C LEU A 75 0.93 5.61 33.63
N ASP A 76 1.38 4.38 33.86
CA ASP A 76 2.65 3.89 33.34
C ASP A 76 2.56 3.60 31.82
N LEU A 77 2.64 4.67 31.02
CA LEU A 77 2.64 4.59 29.56
C LEU A 77 3.94 3.94 29.07
N THR A 78 3.83 2.98 28.15
CA THR A 78 4.97 2.27 27.55
C THR A 78 5.18 2.63 26.08
N GLY A 79 4.19 3.27 25.47
CA GLY A 79 4.27 3.75 24.10
C GLY A 79 3.06 4.59 23.70
N ALA A 80 3.14 5.14 22.50
CA ALA A 80 2.06 5.90 21.89
C ALA A 80 1.74 5.40 20.48
N ILE A 81 0.49 5.61 20.07
CA ILE A 81 -0.01 5.38 18.71
C ILE A 81 -0.52 6.71 18.18
N LEU A 82 0.02 7.15 17.04
CA LEU A 82 -0.44 8.35 16.36
C LEU A 82 -1.51 7.98 15.33
N THR A 83 -2.71 8.54 15.41
CA THR A 83 -3.80 8.29 14.43
C THR A 83 -4.00 9.49 13.50
N LYS A 84 -4.73 9.27 12.40
CA LYS A 84 -5.05 10.30 11.38
C LYS A 84 -3.82 11.02 10.81
N ALA A 85 -2.72 10.29 10.65
CA ALA A 85 -1.46 10.84 10.15
C ALA A 85 -1.40 10.95 8.62
N ASP A 86 -2.50 10.65 7.94
CA ASP A 86 -2.77 10.85 6.52
C ASP A 86 -3.30 12.25 6.18
N GLY A 87 -3.79 12.99 7.18
CA GLY A 87 -4.20 14.38 7.01
C GLY A 87 -3.02 15.36 6.88
N ASP A 88 -3.34 16.63 6.62
CA ASP A 88 -2.38 17.77 6.53
C ASP A 88 -1.66 18.11 7.86
N ALA A 89 -1.80 17.26 8.87
CA ALA A 89 -1.11 17.40 10.14
C ALA A 89 0.40 17.28 9.92
N ARG A 90 1.11 18.40 10.08
CA ARG A 90 2.57 18.54 9.91
C ARG A 90 3.41 17.81 10.97
N GLY A 91 2.97 16.66 11.48
CA GLY A 91 3.72 15.79 12.39
C GLY A 91 4.13 16.39 13.75
N GLY A 92 3.77 17.65 14.05
CA GLY A 92 4.21 18.36 15.25
C GLY A 92 3.74 17.70 16.55
N VAL A 93 2.52 17.14 16.55
CA VAL A 93 1.98 16.39 17.71
C VAL A 93 2.86 15.20 18.07
N ALA A 94 3.39 14.47 17.08
CA ALA A 94 4.27 13.33 17.33
C ALA A 94 5.52 13.75 18.11
N LEU A 95 6.13 14.88 17.72
CA LEU A 95 7.29 15.43 18.43
C LEU A 95 6.91 15.87 19.84
N SER A 96 5.81 16.61 19.98
CA SER A 96 5.40 17.14 21.29
C SER A 96 5.02 16.04 22.28
N VAL A 97 4.28 15.01 21.86
CA VAL A 97 3.94 13.87 22.72
C VAL A 97 5.22 13.13 23.13
N ARG A 98 6.14 12.88 22.20
CA ARG A 98 7.40 12.20 22.50
C ARG A 98 8.27 12.99 23.48
N GLU A 99 8.38 14.30 23.29
CA GLU A 99 9.16 15.19 24.16
C GLU A 99 8.60 15.22 25.59
N VAL A 100 7.28 15.21 25.70
CA VAL A 100 6.56 15.42 26.96
C VAL A 100 6.46 14.15 27.80
N THR A 101 6.21 13.02 27.14
CA THR A 101 6.00 11.73 27.81
C THR A 101 7.26 10.87 27.86
N GLY A 102 8.24 11.12 26.99
CA GLY A 102 9.42 10.28 26.86
C GLY A 102 9.15 8.85 26.36
N VAL A 103 7.90 8.47 26.04
CA VAL A 103 7.52 7.12 25.58
C VAL A 103 7.60 7.00 24.06
N PRO A 104 7.99 5.84 23.49
CA PRO A 104 8.19 5.71 22.06
C PRO A 104 6.86 5.69 21.31
N ILE A 105 6.80 6.36 20.16
CA ILE A 105 5.70 6.15 19.23
C ILE A 105 5.95 4.82 18.52
N LYS A 106 5.04 3.86 18.68
CA LYS A 106 5.19 2.50 18.15
C LYS A 106 4.51 2.33 16.80
N LEU A 107 3.32 2.90 16.65
CA LEU A 107 2.46 2.73 15.48
C LEU A 107 1.89 4.07 14.98
N VAL A 108 1.53 4.09 13.70
CA VAL A 108 0.89 5.21 13.02
C VAL A 108 -0.31 4.71 12.23
N GLY A 109 -1.48 5.28 12.48
CA GLY A 109 -2.67 5.12 11.65
C GLY A 109 -2.63 6.07 10.46
N THR A 110 -2.69 5.52 9.25
CA THR A 110 -2.63 6.24 7.97
C THR A 110 -3.95 6.20 7.20
N GLY A 111 -5.06 5.88 7.89
CA GLY A 111 -6.40 5.87 7.33
C GLY A 111 -7.39 5.14 8.25
N GLU A 112 -8.62 4.95 7.75
CA GLU A 112 -9.73 4.37 8.54
C GLU A 112 -9.86 2.85 8.43
N LYS A 113 -9.17 2.23 7.47
CA LYS A 113 -9.27 0.80 7.22
C LYS A 113 -8.42 0.00 8.21
N LEU A 114 -8.76 -1.28 8.42
CA LEU A 114 -8.03 -2.17 9.33
C LEU A 114 -6.57 -2.40 8.93
N ASP A 115 -6.24 -2.25 7.65
CA ASP A 115 -4.88 -2.35 7.12
C ASP A 115 -4.12 -1.01 7.11
N ALA A 116 -4.77 0.08 7.52
CA ALA A 116 -4.19 1.43 7.54
C ALA A 116 -3.45 1.73 8.86
N ILE A 117 -2.68 0.76 9.37
CA ILE A 117 -1.81 0.90 10.53
C ILE A 117 -0.40 0.42 10.19
N GLU A 118 0.60 1.24 10.51
CA GLU A 118 2.00 1.01 10.13
C GLU A 118 2.92 1.21 11.33
N SER A 119 4.09 0.57 11.31
CA SER A 119 5.15 0.85 12.30
C SER A 119 5.65 2.28 12.16
N PHE A 120 5.86 2.96 13.29
CA PHE A 120 6.44 4.30 13.29
C PHE A 120 7.92 4.25 12.91
N VAL A 121 8.29 5.04 11.88
CA VAL A 121 9.67 5.22 11.45
C VAL A 121 10.03 6.71 11.57
N PRO A 122 10.92 7.11 12.50
CA PRO A 122 11.23 8.52 12.74
C PRO A 122 11.68 9.28 11.49
N ALA A 123 12.52 8.66 10.65
CA ALA A 123 13.01 9.25 9.41
C ALA A 123 11.86 9.60 8.44
N ARG A 124 10.83 8.75 8.37
CA ARG A 124 9.65 8.96 7.53
C ARG A 124 8.83 10.14 8.02
N MET A 125 8.61 10.23 9.34
CA MET A 125 7.93 11.37 9.94
C MET A 125 8.69 12.67 9.66
N ALA A 126 10.01 12.70 9.86
CA ALA A 126 10.84 13.86 9.58
C ALA A 126 10.75 14.30 8.10
N SER A 127 10.80 13.37 7.15
CA SER A 127 10.64 13.69 5.72
C SER A 127 9.26 14.30 5.40
N ARG A 128 8.18 13.82 6.04
CA ARG A 128 6.83 14.39 5.90
C ARG A 128 6.76 15.81 6.46
N ILE A 129 7.32 16.04 7.65
CA ILE A 129 7.38 17.38 8.27
C ILE A 129 8.15 18.37 7.39
N LEU A 130 9.27 17.94 6.83
CA LEU A 130 10.12 18.76 5.96
C LEU A 130 9.57 18.92 4.53
N GLY A 131 8.40 18.33 4.22
CA GLY A 131 7.79 18.40 2.89
C GLY A 131 8.62 17.69 1.81
N MET A 132 9.60 16.86 2.19
CA MET A 132 10.50 16.17 1.27
C MET A 132 9.87 14.91 0.64
N GLY A 133 8.60 14.61 0.95
CA GLY A 133 7.92 13.42 0.48
C GLY A 133 8.49 12.13 1.08
N ASP A 134 7.73 11.05 1.00
CA ASP A 134 8.10 9.76 1.58
C ASP A 134 9.03 8.96 0.64
N VAL A 135 10.26 9.46 0.45
CA VAL A 135 11.26 8.78 -0.41
C VAL A 135 11.64 7.40 0.17
N VAL A 136 11.63 7.27 1.51
CA VAL A 136 11.99 6.04 2.22
C VAL A 136 10.88 5.00 2.11
N GLY A 137 9.63 5.40 2.31
CA GLY A 137 8.44 4.55 2.15
C GLY A 137 8.21 4.13 0.70
N LEU A 138 8.61 4.94 -0.29
CA LEU A 138 8.58 4.52 -1.71
C LEU A 138 9.53 3.35 -1.96
N VAL A 139 10.74 3.39 -1.41
CA VAL A 139 11.73 2.30 -1.52
C VAL A 139 11.27 1.06 -0.77
N GLU A 140 10.70 1.20 0.43
CA GLU A 140 10.19 0.07 1.22
C GLU A 140 8.92 -0.54 0.63
N THR A 141 8.00 0.26 0.08
CA THR A 141 6.78 -0.25 -0.57
C THR A 141 7.13 -0.96 -1.88
N VAL A 142 8.14 -0.47 -2.62
CA VAL A 142 8.73 -1.19 -3.74
C VAL A 142 9.38 -2.50 -3.26
N GLN A 143 10.04 -2.52 -2.11
CA GLN A 143 10.64 -3.75 -1.57
C GLN A 143 9.62 -4.75 -1.00
N ARG A 144 8.50 -4.30 -0.42
CA ARG A 144 7.46 -5.15 0.15
C ARG A 144 6.46 -5.67 -0.90
N ASN A 145 6.17 -4.89 -1.94
CA ASN A 145 5.17 -5.24 -2.97
C ASN A 145 5.76 -5.71 -4.30
N VAL A 146 7.07 -5.62 -4.50
CA VAL A 146 7.72 -6.38 -5.58
C VAL A 146 8.09 -7.74 -5.02
N ASP A 147 7.22 -8.72 -5.29
CA ASP A 147 7.53 -10.13 -5.15
C ASP A 147 8.81 -10.40 -5.97
N GLN A 148 9.99 -10.29 -5.33
CA GLN A 148 11.31 -10.42 -5.97
C GLN A 148 11.38 -11.71 -6.78
N ARG A 149 10.67 -12.75 -6.35
CA ARG A 149 10.55 -14.03 -7.07
C ARG A 149 9.75 -13.91 -8.36
N ALA A 150 8.65 -13.14 -8.39
CA ALA A 150 7.86 -12.91 -9.59
C ALA A 150 8.62 -12.01 -10.59
N ALA A 151 9.22 -10.92 -10.11
CA ALA A 151 10.06 -10.04 -10.91
C ALA A 151 11.27 -10.79 -11.49
N GLU A 152 11.95 -11.62 -10.70
CA GLU A 152 13.03 -12.48 -11.16
C GLU A 152 12.58 -13.53 -12.17
N LYS A 153 11.39 -14.14 -12.00
CA LYS A 153 10.86 -15.11 -12.98
C LYS A 153 10.60 -14.46 -14.34
N VAL A 154 10.03 -13.26 -14.33
CA VAL A 154 9.78 -12.48 -15.55
C VAL A 154 11.12 -12.07 -16.17
N ALA A 155 12.05 -11.51 -15.39
CA ALA A 155 13.38 -11.13 -15.85
C ALA A 155 14.19 -12.31 -16.41
N ARG A 156 14.15 -13.49 -15.75
CA ARG A 156 14.79 -14.73 -16.23
C ARG A 156 14.15 -15.23 -17.52
N LYS A 157 12.83 -15.14 -17.70
CA LYS A 157 12.15 -15.52 -18.96
C LYS A 157 12.50 -14.59 -20.10
N VAL A 158 12.54 -13.28 -19.85
CA VAL A 158 12.96 -12.25 -20.83
C VAL A 158 14.43 -12.44 -21.20
N LYS A 159 15.31 -12.70 -20.22
CA LYS A 159 16.74 -12.99 -20.44
C LYS A 159 16.97 -14.31 -21.21
N ARG A 160 16.08 -15.29 -21.05
CA ARG A 160 16.08 -16.57 -21.79
C ARG A 160 15.35 -16.51 -23.14
N GLY A 161 14.90 -15.33 -23.58
CA GLY A 161 14.27 -15.13 -24.89
C GLY A 161 12.89 -15.80 -25.07
N ARG A 162 12.23 -16.21 -23.97
CA ARG A 162 10.90 -16.81 -24.04
C ARG A 162 9.83 -15.72 -24.22
N GLU A 163 8.90 -15.93 -25.15
CA GLU A 163 7.78 -15.00 -25.38
C GLU A 163 6.93 -14.90 -24.10
N LEU A 164 6.57 -13.67 -23.72
CA LEU A 164 5.57 -13.42 -22.69
C LEU A 164 4.26 -14.06 -23.12
N ASN A 165 3.68 -14.87 -22.24
CA ASN A 165 2.43 -15.54 -22.48
C ASN A 165 1.30 -14.90 -21.64
N LEU A 166 0.06 -15.34 -21.83
CA LEU A 166 -1.08 -14.74 -21.14
C LEU A 166 -1.12 -15.09 -19.64
N GLU A 167 -0.41 -16.13 -19.21
CA GLU A 167 -0.24 -16.48 -17.79
C GLU A 167 0.63 -15.42 -17.09
N ASP A 168 1.73 -15.02 -17.73
CA ASP A 168 2.60 -13.94 -17.25
C ASP A 168 1.89 -12.59 -17.28
N PHE A 169 1.12 -12.32 -18.34
CA PHE A 169 0.34 -11.08 -18.46
C PHE A 169 -0.76 -10.99 -17.40
N ARG A 170 -1.44 -12.10 -17.07
CA ARG A 170 -2.39 -12.14 -15.96
C ARG A 170 -1.73 -11.80 -14.63
N GLY A 171 -0.57 -12.37 -14.34
CA GLY A 171 0.15 -12.07 -13.10
C GLY A 171 0.48 -10.58 -12.95
N GLN A 172 0.85 -9.91 -14.06
CA GLN A 172 1.07 -8.46 -14.06
C GLN A 172 -0.22 -7.68 -13.79
N LEU A 173 -1.35 -8.09 -14.35
CA LEU A 173 -2.65 -7.46 -14.09
C LEU A 173 -3.12 -7.66 -12.65
N GLU A 174 -2.88 -8.83 -12.06
CA GLU A 174 -3.20 -9.13 -10.66
C GLU A 174 -2.35 -8.28 -9.70
N GLN A 175 -1.06 -8.09 -10.00
CA GLN A 175 -0.19 -7.19 -9.24
C GLN A 175 -0.69 -5.74 -9.29
N LEU A 176 -1.10 -5.26 -10.47
CA LEU A 176 -1.68 -3.92 -10.60
C LEU A 176 -3.01 -3.77 -9.85
N GLN A 177 -3.81 -4.84 -9.79
CA GLN A 177 -5.04 -4.86 -9.01
C GLN A 177 -4.76 -4.78 -7.50
N GLN A 178 -3.74 -5.50 -7.01
CA GLN A 178 -3.35 -5.50 -5.59
C GLN A 178 -2.80 -4.15 -5.11
N LEU A 179 -2.20 -3.37 -6.00
CA LEU A 179 -1.70 -2.03 -5.69
C LEU A 179 -2.81 -0.95 -5.63
N GLY A 180 -4.08 -1.33 -5.79
CA GLY A 180 -5.22 -0.41 -5.67
C GLY A 180 -5.51 0.41 -6.94
N GLY A 181 -5.10 -0.07 -8.11
CA GLY A 181 -5.24 0.66 -9.38
C GLY A 181 -4.11 1.67 -9.62
N ILE A 182 -4.02 2.20 -10.84
CA ILE A 182 -2.95 3.15 -11.21
C ILE A 182 -3.18 4.54 -10.56
N ASP A 183 -4.38 4.82 -10.05
CA ASP A 183 -4.70 6.08 -9.35
C ASP A 183 -3.77 6.31 -8.15
N SER A 184 -3.46 5.26 -7.37
CA SER A 184 -2.52 5.33 -6.23
C SER A 184 -1.06 5.53 -6.63
N VAL A 185 -0.72 5.25 -7.90
CA VAL A 185 0.62 5.41 -8.48
C VAL A 185 0.77 6.77 -9.16
N ILE A 186 -0.30 7.28 -9.79
CA ILE A 186 -0.34 8.61 -10.42
C ILE A 186 -0.31 9.71 -9.36
N ASP A 187 -1.05 9.56 -8.25
CA ASP A 187 -1.05 10.52 -7.14
C ASP A 187 0.33 10.66 -6.48
N LYS A 188 1.22 9.69 -6.71
CA LYS A 188 2.59 9.62 -6.16
C LYS A 188 3.68 10.00 -7.15
N LEU A 189 3.35 10.37 -8.39
CA LEU A 189 4.30 10.77 -9.43
C LEU A 189 4.29 12.31 -9.63
N PRO A 190 5.34 13.04 -9.21
CA PRO A 190 5.37 14.49 -9.39
C PRO A 190 5.45 14.86 -10.88
N GLY A 191 4.54 15.73 -11.32
CA GLY A 191 4.54 16.31 -12.67
C GLY A 191 3.68 15.57 -13.72
N VAL A 192 2.91 14.55 -13.34
CA VAL A 192 1.95 13.89 -14.25
C VAL A 192 0.53 14.42 -13.96
N ASN A 193 -0.12 14.99 -14.98
CA ASN A 193 -1.50 15.46 -14.84
C ASN A 193 -2.46 14.26 -14.70
N PRO A 194 -3.25 14.16 -13.60
CA PRO A 194 -4.20 13.06 -13.37
C PRO A 194 -5.16 12.82 -14.54
N ALA A 195 -5.58 13.89 -15.22
CA ALA A 195 -6.51 13.81 -16.37
C ALA A 195 -5.88 13.13 -17.60
N ALA A 196 -4.58 13.32 -17.84
CA ALA A 196 -3.87 12.69 -18.96
C ALA A 196 -3.64 11.19 -18.71
N ALA A 197 -3.50 10.80 -17.44
CA ALA A 197 -3.29 9.42 -17.05
C ALA A 197 -4.62 8.63 -16.96
N ALA A 198 -5.72 9.28 -16.55
CA ALA A 198 -7.07 8.72 -16.68
C ALA A 198 -7.45 8.45 -18.15
N GLN A 199 -7.03 9.33 -19.08
CA GLN A 199 -7.16 9.11 -20.53
C GLN A 199 -6.27 7.98 -21.07
N ALA A 200 -5.24 7.54 -20.34
CA ALA A 200 -4.37 6.44 -20.74
C ALA A 200 -5.02 5.05 -20.58
N GLY A 201 -6.22 4.95 -20.01
CA GLY A 201 -7.10 3.79 -20.16
C GLY A 201 -6.89 2.64 -19.16
N PHE A 202 -6.53 2.96 -17.91
CA PHE A 202 -6.31 1.97 -16.85
C PHE A 202 -7.40 2.02 -15.78
N ASP A 203 -8.64 1.83 -16.20
CA ASP A 203 -9.79 1.63 -15.30
C ASP A 203 -9.66 0.28 -14.57
N GLU A 204 -9.77 0.28 -13.24
CA GLU A 204 -9.77 -0.91 -12.38
C GLU A 204 -10.82 -1.96 -12.83
N ARG A 205 -11.99 -1.51 -13.31
CA ARG A 205 -13.03 -2.38 -13.88
C ARG A 205 -12.53 -3.06 -15.16
N GLN A 206 -11.74 -2.36 -15.97
CA GLN A 206 -11.15 -2.92 -17.18
C GLN A 206 -10.10 -3.98 -16.84
N ILE A 207 -9.27 -3.75 -15.81
CA ILE A 207 -8.28 -4.74 -15.32
C ILE A 207 -8.99 -6.02 -14.86
N ARG A 208 -10.05 -5.90 -14.04
CA ARG A 208 -10.86 -7.05 -13.60
C ARG A 208 -11.45 -7.83 -14.77
N ARG A 209 -12.01 -7.13 -15.78
CA ARG A 209 -12.54 -7.76 -17.01
C ARG A 209 -11.45 -8.51 -17.77
N GLN A 210 -10.24 -7.96 -17.88
CA GLN A 210 -9.13 -8.63 -18.54
C GLN A 210 -8.69 -9.90 -17.80
N ILE A 211 -8.62 -9.86 -16.47
CA ILE A 211 -8.32 -11.03 -15.63
C ILE A 211 -9.39 -12.11 -15.82
N ALA A 212 -10.68 -11.74 -15.82
CA ALA A 212 -11.79 -12.66 -16.06
C ALA A 212 -11.71 -13.37 -17.42
N ILE A 213 -11.33 -12.64 -18.48
CA ILE A 213 -11.10 -13.21 -19.82
C ILE A 213 -9.97 -14.24 -19.78
N ILE A 214 -8.85 -13.94 -19.13
CA ILE A 214 -7.71 -14.87 -19.07
C ILE A 214 -8.05 -16.10 -18.21
N ASN A 215 -8.83 -15.92 -17.13
CA ASN A 215 -9.30 -17.01 -16.29
C ASN A 215 -10.21 -17.99 -17.03
N SER A 216 -10.95 -17.51 -18.04
CA SER A 216 -11.81 -18.32 -18.91
C SER A 216 -11.05 -19.13 -19.98
N MET A 217 -9.72 -19.03 -20.01
CA MET A 217 -8.84 -19.81 -20.88
C MET A 217 -8.30 -21.04 -20.17
N THR A 218 -8.02 -22.09 -20.93
CA THR A 218 -7.28 -23.27 -20.44
C THR A 218 -5.78 -22.95 -20.26
N PRO A 219 -5.04 -23.68 -19.42
CA PRO A 219 -3.59 -23.47 -19.25
C PRO A 219 -2.80 -23.54 -20.56
N LYS A 220 -3.21 -24.41 -21.49
CA LYS A 220 -2.58 -24.53 -22.81
C LYS A 220 -2.78 -23.28 -23.67
N GLU A 221 -3.98 -22.71 -23.66
CA GLU A 221 -4.29 -21.46 -24.38
C GLU A 221 -3.57 -20.25 -23.78
N ARG A 222 -3.43 -20.20 -22.44
CA ARG A 222 -2.67 -19.13 -21.77
C ARG A 222 -1.20 -19.16 -22.16
N ARG A 223 -0.60 -20.35 -22.20
CA ARG A 223 0.81 -20.55 -22.57
C ARG A 223 1.06 -20.38 -24.07
N GLN A 224 0.07 -20.67 -24.90
CA GLN A 224 0.16 -20.58 -26.35
C GLN A 224 -1.05 -19.80 -26.93
N PRO A 225 -1.02 -18.46 -26.88
CA PRO A 225 -2.15 -17.63 -27.32
C PRO A 225 -2.50 -17.79 -28.81
N ARG A 226 -1.57 -18.32 -29.62
CA ARG A 226 -1.77 -18.59 -31.05
C ARG A 226 -2.83 -19.66 -31.32
N LEU A 227 -3.13 -20.51 -30.32
CA LEU A 227 -4.16 -21.56 -30.43
C LEU A 227 -5.59 -20.99 -30.35
N ILE A 228 -5.77 -19.72 -29.99
CA ILE A 228 -7.09 -19.12 -29.75
C ILE A 228 -7.76 -18.74 -31.07
N ASP A 229 -8.50 -19.70 -31.62
CA ASP A 229 -9.35 -19.55 -32.81
C ASP A 229 -10.72 -18.91 -32.49
N GLY A 230 -11.57 -18.75 -33.51
CA GLY A 230 -12.89 -18.13 -33.37
C GLY A 230 -13.85 -18.91 -32.44
N SER A 231 -13.78 -20.24 -32.43
CA SER A 231 -14.61 -21.07 -31.54
C SER A 231 -14.20 -20.88 -30.09
N ARG A 232 -12.89 -20.91 -29.81
CA ARG A 232 -12.33 -20.67 -28.47
C ARG A 232 -12.64 -19.27 -27.97
N LYS A 233 -12.58 -18.25 -28.83
CA LYS A 233 -12.96 -16.88 -28.44
C LYS A 233 -14.40 -16.78 -27.97
N ARG A 234 -15.35 -17.46 -28.64
CA ARG A 234 -16.76 -17.50 -28.20
C ARG A 234 -16.91 -18.17 -26.84
N ARG A 235 -16.23 -19.30 -26.63
CA ARG A 235 -16.22 -20.01 -25.34
C ARG A 235 -15.64 -19.15 -24.20
N ILE A 236 -14.50 -18.49 -24.46
CA ILE A 236 -13.83 -17.61 -23.48
C ILE A 236 -14.72 -16.40 -23.15
N ALA A 237 -15.33 -15.79 -24.16
CA ALA A 237 -16.24 -14.65 -23.99
C ALA A 237 -17.46 -15.03 -23.13
N ALA A 238 -18.09 -16.17 -23.43
CA ALA A 238 -19.20 -16.70 -22.65
C ALA A 238 -18.80 -17.00 -21.20
N GLY A 239 -17.65 -17.66 -20.98
CA GLY A 239 -17.15 -17.97 -19.64
C GLY A 239 -16.80 -16.72 -18.81
N ALA A 240 -16.43 -15.62 -19.46
CA ALA A 240 -16.12 -14.35 -18.81
C ALA A 240 -17.34 -13.42 -18.67
N GLY A 241 -18.51 -13.77 -19.25
CA GLY A 241 -19.68 -12.89 -19.31
C GLY A 241 -19.47 -11.63 -20.16
N LEU A 242 -18.64 -11.70 -21.19
CA LEU A 242 -18.20 -10.56 -22.01
C LEU A 242 -18.40 -10.80 -23.52
N ALA A 243 -18.20 -9.77 -24.33
CA ALA A 243 -18.29 -9.89 -25.77
C ALA A 243 -17.01 -10.49 -26.38
N VAL A 244 -17.14 -11.15 -27.53
CA VAL A 244 -15.98 -11.65 -28.30
C VAL A 244 -15.01 -10.51 -28.69
N GLN A 245 -15.54 -9.28 -28.81
CA GLN A 245 -14.75 -8.09 -29.08
C GLN A 245 -13.76 -7.76 -27.94
N ASP A 246 -14.16 -7.96 -26.68
CA ASP A 246 -13.31 -7.74 -25.51
C ASP A 246 -12.13 -8.72 -25.50
N VAL A 247 -12.40 -9.98 -25.85
CA VAL A 247 -11.36 -11.02 -26.01
C VAL A 247 -10.38 -10.63 -27.12
N ASN A 248 -10.87 -10.13 -28.26
CA ASN A 248 -10.00 -9.68 -29.35
C ASN A 248 -9.14 -8.47 -28.94
N ARG A 249 -9.71 -7.52 -28.19
CA ARG A 249 -8.99 -6.35 -27.69
C ARG A 249 -7.85 -6.76 -26.77
N LEU A 250 -8.11 -7.67 -25.83
CA LEU A 250 -7.10 -8.20 -24.91
C LEU A 250 -5.97 -8.92 -25.67
N LEU A 251 -6.31 -9.79 -26.62
CA LEU A 251 -5.31 -10.51 -27.42
C LEU A 251 -4.45 -9.54 -28.26
N LYS A 252 -5.03 -8.46 -28.77
CA LYS A 252 -4.30 -7.40 -29.48
C LYS A 252 -3.35 -6.65 -28.54
N GLN A 253 -3.82 -6.26 -27.35
CA GLN A 253 -2.99 -5.59 -26.33
C GLN A 253 -1.80 -6.46 -25.92
N HIS A 254 -2.04 -7.74 -25.60
CA HIS A 254 -1.00 -8.70 -25.29
C HIS A 254 0.02 -8.85 -26.44
N LYS A 255 -0.45 -8.95 -27.68
CA LYS A 255 0.43 -9.06 -28.86
C LYS A 255 1.31 -7.82 -29.05
N THR A 256 0.78 -6.63 -28.79
CA THR A 256 1.56 -5.39 -28.84
C THR A 256 2.61 -5.37 -27.74
N LEU A 257 2.23 -5.70 -26.50
CA LEU A 257 3.16 -5.77 -25.37
C LEU A 257 4.28 -6.79 -25.61
N ALA A 258 3.94 -8.00 -26.06
CA ALA A 258 4.90 -9.04 -26.39
C ALA A 258 5.90 -8.59 -27.48
N LYS A 259 5.43 -7.85 -28.49
CA LYS A 259 6.29 -7.27 -29.53
C LYS A 259 7.24 -6.20 -28.97
N THR A 260 6.74 -5.31 -28.13
CA THR A 260 7.56 -4.26 -27.50
C THR A 260 8.62 -4.88 -26.59
N MET A 261 8.23 -5.82 -25.73
CA MET A 261 9.15 -6.53 -24.84
C MET A 261 10.23 -7.30 -25.62
N LYS A 262 9.88 -7.89 -26.77
CA LYS A 262 10.86 -8.50 -27.68
C LYS A 262 11.86 -7.48 -28.24
N ARG A 263 11.42 -6.26 -28.55
CA ARG A 263 12.31 -5.17 -29.00
C ARG A 263 13.22 -4.68 -27.87
N VAL A 264 12.67 -4.51 -26.66
CA VAL A 264 13.42 -4.13 -25.45
C VAL A 264 14.49 -5.17 -25.11
N SER A 265 14.12 -6.46 -25.14
CA SER A 265 15.06 -7.57 -24.93
C SER A 265 16.20 -7.55 -25.96
N LYS A 266 15.87 -7.33 -27.25
CA LYS A 266 16.88 -7.19 -28.32
C LYS A 266 17.78 -5.95 -28.15
N ALA A 267 17.25 -4.87 -27.59
CA ALA A 267 18.02 -3.65 -27.31
C ALA A 267 18.93 -3.77 -26.06
N GLY A 268 18.91 -4.91 -25.36
CA GLY A 268 19.74 -5.15 -24.20
C GLY A 268 19.21 -4.54 -22.90
N GLY A 269 17.91 -4.23 -22.82
CA GLY A 269 17.27 -3.70 -21.61
C GLY A 269 16.44 -2.45 -21.86
N VAL A 270 15.64 -2.06 -20.85
CA VAL A 270 14.74 -0.90 -20.90
C VAL A 270 15.53 0.41 -21.05
N GLU A 271 16.66 0.53 -20.35
CA GLU A 271 17.51 1.72 -20.33
C GLU A 271 18.12 2.04 -21.71
N ARG A 272 18.66 1.02 -22.38
CA ARG A 272 19.16 1.16 -23.77
C ARG A 272 18.05 1.40 -24.79
N PHE A 273 16.88 0.79 -24.59
CA PHE A 273 15.73 1.01 -25.48
C PHE A 273 15.23 2.45 -25.40
N LEU A 274 15.12 3.01 -24.19
CA LEU A 274 14.71 4.41 -23.97
C LEU A 274 15.79 5.39 -24.45
N GLY A 275 17.07 5.11 -24.18
CA GLY A 275 18.18 5.92 -24.69
C GLY A 275 18.26 5.97 -26.23
N GLY A 276 17.98 4.86 -26.91
CA GLY A 276 17.92 4.80 -28.38
C GLY A 276 16.67 5.44 -28.98
N ALA A 277 15.53 5.37 -28.29
CA ALA A 277 14.28 6.02 -28.74
C ALA A 277 14.35 7.55 -28.63
N LEU A 278 14.99 8.06 -27.58
CA LEU A 278 15.20 9.50 -27.37
C LEU A 278 16.30 10.06 -28.30
N ALA A 279 17.33 9.29 -28.62
CA ALA A 279 18.36 9.70 -29.59
C ALA A 279 17.86 9.73 -31.05
N GLY A 280 16.75 9.04 -31.35
CA GLY A 280 16.15 8.97 -32.70
C GLY A 280 15.14 10.06 -33.02
N GLN A 281 14.71 10.87 -32.04
CA GLN A 281 13.81 12.01 -32.25
C GLN A 281 14.64 13.30 -32.17
N GLY A 282 14.97 13.84 -33.35
CA GLY A 282 15.97 14.88 -33.54
C GLY A 282 15.74 16.16 -32.72
N MET A 283 16.77 16.54 -31.96
CA MET A 283 17.08 17.94 -31.72
C MET A 283 17.62 18.55 -33.03
N PRO A 284 17.05 19.66 -33.55
CA PRO A 284 17.61 20.34 -34.71
C PRO A 284 19.02 20.82 -34.35
N ARG A 285 20.04 20.27 -35.00
CA ARG A 285 21.40 20.81 -34.91
C ARG A 285 21.41 22.20 -35.53
N GLY A 286 21.41 23.22 -34.68
CA GLY A 286 21.66 24.60 -35.07
C GLY A 286 22.96 24.69 -35.87
N ARG A 287 22.88 25.31 -37.05
CA ARG A 287 24.03 25.65 -37.90
C ARG A 287 25.01 26.52 -37.10
N PRO A 288 26.33 26.27 -37.18
CA PRO A 288 27.32 27.22 -36.68
C PRO A 288 27.33 28.45 -37.60
N GLY A 289 27.02 29.62 -37.03
CA GLY A 289 27.17 30.90 -37.71
C GLY A 289 28.64 31.23 -37.96
N ARG A 290 28.90 31.82 -39.12
CA ARG A 290 30.13 32.55 -39.46
C ARG A 290 30.10 33.93 -38.81
#